data_AF-A0A2S8WRW1-F1
#
_entry.id   AF-A0A2S8WRW1-F1
#
_cell.length_a   1.000
_cell.length_b   1.000
_cell.length_c   1.000
_cell.angle_alpha   90.00
_cell.angle_beta   90.00
_cell.angle_gamma   90.00
#
_symmetry.space_group_name_H-M   'P 1'
#
loop_
_entity.id
_entity.type
_entity.pdbx_description
1 polymer ?
#
loop_
_entity_poly.entity_id
_entity_poly.type
_entity_poly.pdbx_seq_one_letter_code
_entity_poly.pdbx_strand_id
1 'polypeptide(L)'
;MTTIISAPSDLIIANSDGIKIRFAGIEPTFIFPPGIGHGSQNRGITVHFQGVTSSETIDRNHHYLAEIEKWAKQRDLHGTADMELLPRMPAVPVLERVQVEVSDDVGTEYRWAGGKIAGTGSEWEGSWGFIPEPPSNARLLTLAFTLDGEPTGKLCQLQLK
;
A
#
# COMPACT_ATOMS: atom_id res chain seq x y z
N MET A 1 19.55 6.32 10.06
CA MET A 1 19.42 6.19 8.59
C MET A 1 19.39 4.72 8.28
N THR A 2 18.20 4.23 8.01
CA THR A 2 17.92 2.84 7.68
C THR A 2 18.39 2.56 6.26
N THR A 3 18.96 1.37 6.04
CA THR A 3 19.53 0.98 4.74
C THR A 3 18.87 -0.31 4.29
N ILE A 4 18.39 -0.36 3.05
CA ILE A 4 17.94 -1.62 2.44
C ILE A 4 19.20 -2.44 2.12
N ILE A 5 19.31 -3.63 2.71
CA ILE A 5 20.45 -4.53 2.51
C ILE A 5 20.12 -5.69 1.57
N SER A 6 18.84 -6.01 1.40
CA SER A 6 18.36 -7.01 0.46
C SER A 6 16.95 -6.65 -0.03
N ALA A 7 16.71 -6.81 -1.33
CA ALA A 7 15.41 -6.64 -1.96
C ALA A 7 15.40 -7.43 -3.30
N PRO A 8 14.23 -7.73 -3.88
CA PRO A 8 14.16 -8.27 -5.23
C PRO A 8 14.87 -7.33 -6.22
N SER A 9 15.64 -7.87 -7.15
CA SER A 9 16.45 -7.06 -8.09
C SER A 9 15.62 -6.12 -8.96
N ASP A 10 14.38 -6.51 -9.27
CA ASP A 10 13.40 -5.72 -10.02
C ASP A 10 12.41 -4.99 -9.11
N LEU A 11 12.58 -5.12 -7.79
CA LEU A 11 11.68 -4.65 -6.74
C LEU A 11 10.25 -5.17 -6.84
N ILE A 12 9.98 -6.16 -7.70
CA ILE A 12 8.63 -6.71 -7.87
C ILE A 12 8.33 -7.64 -6.72
N ILE A 13 7.29 -7.28 -5.96
CA ILE A 13 6.85 -7.98 -4.75
C ILE A 13 5.60 -8.83 -4.98
N ALA A 14 4.81 -8.53 -6.01
CA ALA A 14 3.61 -9.28 -6.37
C ALA A 14 3.23 -9.05 -7.85
N ASN A 15 2.36 -9.91 -8.39
CA ASN A 15 1.67 -9.71 -9.65
C ASN A 15 0.19 -9.97 -9.42
N SER A 16 -0.63 -8.93 -9.53
CA SER A 16 -2.08 -9.00 -9.32
C SER A 16 -2.80 -8.60 -10.60
N ASP A 17 -3.65 -9.46 -11.12
CA ASP A 17 -4.41 -9.27 -12.37
C ASP A 17 -3.55 -8.84 -13.57
N GLY A 18 -2.34 -9.39 -13.69
CA GLY A 18 -1.39 -9.04 -14.75
C GLY A 18 -0.61 -7.75 -14.50
N ILE A 19 -0.89 -7.04 -13.41
CA ILE A 19 -0.19 -5.82 -13.01
C ILE A 19 0.90 -6.19 -12.01
N LYS A 20 2.14 -5.90 -12.39
CA LYS A 20 3.30 -6.04 -11.49
C LYS A 20 3.24 -4.95 -10.43
N ILE A 21 3.50 -5.32 -9.17
CA ILE A 21 3.51 -4.42 -8.04
C ILE A 21 4.94 -4.35 -7.50
N ARG A 22 5.47 -3.15 -7.38
CA ARG A 22 6.83 -2.88 -6.91
C ARG A 22 6.84 -2.36 -5.48
N PHE A 23 7.85 -2.75 -4.72
CA PHE A 23 8.23 -2.07 -3.49
C PHE A 23 8.76 -0.67 -3.83
N ALA A 24 8.18 0.36 -3.21
CA ALA A 24 8.47 1.77 -3.49
C ALA A 24 9.25 2.47 -2.37
N GLY A 25 9.28 1.89 -1.17
CA GLY A 25 10.06 2.43 -0.06
C GLY A 25 9.50 2.09 1.30
N ILE A 26 10.15 2.61 2.33
CA ILE A 26 9.76 2.43 3.72
C ILE A 26 10.14 3.65 4.56
N GLU A 27 9.29 3.96 5.52
CA GLU A 27 9.55 4.91 6.59
C GLU A 27 9.51 4.14 7.91
N PRO A 28 10.66 3.83 8.53
CA PRO A 28 10.73 3.01 9.75
C PRO A 28 10.23 3.77 10.99
N THR A 29 10.14 5.09 10.89
CA THR A 29 9.59 5.99 11.91
C THR A 29 8.64 6.95 11.22
N PHE A 30 7.34 6.70 11.36
CA PHE A 30 6.25 7.55 10.87
C PHE A 30 5.31 7.92 12.03
N ILE A 31 4.87 9.18 12.08
CA ILE A 31 3.90 9.63 13.08
C ILE A 31 2.50 9.54 12.46
N PHE A 32 1.70 8.59 12.93
CA PHE A 32 0.32 8.45 12.52
C PHE A 32 -0.56 9.58 13.07
N PRO A 33 -1.54 10.06 12.28
CA PRO A 33 -2.56 10.97 12.76
C PRO A 33 -3.28 10.45 14.00
N PRO A 34 -3.81 11.34 14.87
CA PRO A 34 -4.62 10.93 16.02
C PRO A 34 -5.80 10.04 15.60
N GLY A 35 -6.04 8.97 16.36
CA GLY A 35 -7.13 8.02 16.11
C GLY A 35 -6.75 6.79 15.27
N ILE A 36 -5.52 6.72 14.75
CA ILE A 36 -4.96 5.54 14.09
C ILE A 36 -4.07 4.78 15.08
N GLY A 37 -4.40 3.50 15.33
CA GLY A 37 -3.73 2.65 16.32
C GLY A 37 -4.41 2.67 17.70
N HIS A 38 -4.32 1.55 18.43
CA HIS A 38 -4.78 1.45 19.82
C HIS A 38 -3.62 1.78 20.78
N GLY A 39 -3.66 2.96 21.41
CA GLY A 39 -2.76 3.35 22.51
C GLY A 39 -2.13 4.75 22.37
N SER A 40 -1.18 5.06 23.24
CA SER A 40 -0.38 6.30 23.22
C SER A 40 0.77 6.30 22.19
N GLN A 41 0.93 5.19 21.47
CA GLN A 41 1.98 5.01 20.46
C GLN A 41 1.45 5.36 19.08
N ASN A 42 1.65 6.61 18.69
CA ASN A 42 1.33 7.08 17.33
C ASN A 42 2.54 6.93 16.38
N ARG A 43 3.55 6.15 16.75
CA ARG A 43 4.75 5.94 15.92
C ARG A 43 4.82 4.52 15.43
N GLY A 44 5.26 4.36 14.18
CA GLY A 44 5.40 3.06 13.57
C GLY A 44 6.07 3.10 12.22
N ILE A 45 5.80 2.07 11.42
CA ILE A 45 6.44 1.83 10.13
C ILE A 45 5.42 2.06 9.03
N THR A 46 5.81 2.74 7.95
CA THR A 46 5.02 2.82 6.72
C THR A 46 5.77 2.12 5.60
N VAL A 47 5.13 1.17 4.94
CA VAL A 47 5.64 0.45 3.77
C VAL A 47 4.91 0.96 2.53
N HIS A 48 5.65 1.39 1.51
CA HIS A 48 5.12 1.94 0.27
C HIS A 48 5.29 0.97 -0.89
N PHE A 49 4.29 0.89 -1.75
CA PHE A 49 4.30 0.06 -2.95
C PHE A 49 3.53 0.75 -4.08
N GLN A 50 3.74 0.28 -5.31
CA GLN A 50 3.17 0.90 -6.49
C GLN A 50 2.91 -0.12 -7.60
N GLY A 51 1.80 0.03 -8.32
CA GLY A 51 1.56 -0.68 -9.58
C GLY A 51 2.48 -0.16 -10.68
N VAL A 52 3.16 -1.05 -11.39
CA VAL A 52 4.04 -0.70 -12.50
C VAL A 52 3.21 -0.29 -13.71
N THR A 53 3.51 0.88 -14.27
CA THR A 53 2.85 1.36 -15.49
C THR A 53 3.01 0.36 -16.64
N SER A 54 1.88 -0.01 -17.22
CA SER A 54 1.72 -0.94 -18.33
C SER A 54 0.47 -0.56 -19.14
N SER A 55 0.27 -1.19 -20.31
CA SER A 55 -0.96 -1.00 -21.09
C SER A 55 -2.21 -1.27 -20.25
N GLU A 56 -2.22 -2.33 -19.45
CA GLU A 56 -3.32 -2.69 -18.56
C GLU A 56 -3.67 -1.56 -17.58
N THR A 57 -2.67 -0.97 -16.92
CA THR A 57 -2.90 0.15 -15.98
C THR A 57 -3.42 1.40 -16.68
N ILE A 58 -2.98 1.65 -17.92
CA ILE A 58 -3.42 2.78 -18.75
C ILE A 58 -4.87 2.58 -19.17
N ASP A 59 -5.21 1.39 -19.64
CA ASP A 59 -6.56 1.04 -20.10
C ASP A 59 -7.57 1.12 -18.95
N ARG A 60 -7.22 0.60 -17.76
CA ARG A 60 -8.07 0.73 -16.56
C ARG A 60 -8.23 2.19 -16.13
N ASN A 61 -7.18 3.01 -16.21
CA ASN A 61 -7.28 4.44 -15.92
C ASN A 61 -8.21 5.15 -16.92
N HIS A 62 -8.08 4.88 -18.22
CA HIS A 62 -8.96 5.45 -19.23
C HIS A 62 -10.42 5.05 -19.02
N HIS A 63 -10.67 3.78 -18.70
CA HIS A 63 -12.00 3.29 -18.39
C HIS A 63 -12.60 4.02 -17.18
N TYR A 64 -11.85 4.09 -16.08
CA TYR A 64 -12.27 4.81 -14.88
C TYR A 64 -12.56 6.30 -15.14
N LEU A 65 -11.74 6.97 -15.94
CA LEU A 65 -11.97 8.37 -16.31
C LEU A 65 -13.25 8.56 -17.13
N ALA A 66 -13.57 7.62 -18.01
CA ALA A 66 -14.84 7.66 -18.75
C ALA A 66 -16.04 7.41 -17.82
N GLU A 67 -15.91 6.48 -16.86
CA GLU A 67 -16.96 6.19 -15.87
C GLU A 67 -17.21 7.37 -14.92
N ILE A 68 -16.15 8.01 -14.41
CA ILE A 68 -16.30 9.16 -13.50
C ILE A 68 -16.90 10.37 -14.23
N GLU A 69 -16.57 10.57 -15.50
CA GLU A 69 -17.18 11.63 -16.33
C GLU A 69 -18.67 11.35 -16.56
N LYS A 70 -19.03 10.10 -16.89
CA LYS A 70 -20.43 9.69 -17.05
C LYS A 70 -21.21 9.86 -15.75
N TRP A 71 -20.65 9.43 -14.63
CA TRP A 71 -21.24 9.57 -13.30
C TRP A 71 -21.47 11.04 -12.94
N ALA A 72 -20.48 11.90 -13.18
CA ALA A 72 -20.59 13.34 -12.93
C ALA A 72 -21.73 13.98 -13.74
N LYS A 73 -21.85 13.64 -15.03
CA LYS A 73 -22.96 14.11 -15.88
C LYS A 73 -24.32 13.62 -15.37
N GLN A 74 -24.43 12.37 -14.92
CA GLN A 74 -25.68 11.84 -14.38
C GLN A 74 -26.09 12.56 -13.09
N ARG A 75 -25.13 12.82 -12.19
CA ARG A 75 -25.35 13.56 -10.94
C ARG A 75 -25.88 14.96 -11.20
N ASP A 76 -25.28 15.68 -12.15
CA ASP A 76 -25.69 17.05 -12.48
C ASP A 76 -27.12 17.09 -13.07
N LEU A 77 -27.57 16.01 -13.72
CA LEU A 77 -28.89 15.92 -14.35
C LEU A 77 -30.01 15.45 -13.41
N HIS A 78 -29.74 14.51 -12.49
CA HIS A 78 -30.80 13.80 -11.73
C HIS A 78 -30.76 14.02 -10.21
N GLY A 79 -29.77 14.75 -9.70
CA GLY A 79 -29.57 14.89 -8.25
C GLY A 79 -29.10 13.58 -7.59
N THR A 80 -29.05 13.54 -6.26
CA THR A 80 -28.38 12.45 -5.51
C THR A 80 -29.26 11.24 -5.18
N ALA A 81 -30.55 11.25 -5.51
CA ALA A 81 -31.52 10.29 -4.99
C ALA A 81 -31.46 8.89 -5.64
N ASP A 82 -31.03 8.79 -6.91
CA ASP A 82 -30.97 7.54 -7.69
C ASP A 82 -29.58 7.28 -8.31
N MET A 83 -28.50 7.77 -7.67
CA MET A 83 -27.16 7.64 -8.24
C MET A 83 -26.61 6.21 -8.15
N GLU A 84 -26.05 5.74 -9.27
CA GLU A 84 -25.07 4.66 -9.23
C GLU A 84 -23.91 5.04 -8.29
N LEU A 85 -23.33 4.03 -7.63
CA LEU A 85 -22.20 4.23 -6.72
C LEU A 85 -21.06 4.94 -7.45
N LEU A 86 -20.34 5.81 -6.73
CA LEU A 86 -19.13 6.45 -7.25
C LEU A 86 -18.19 5.37 -7.80
N PRO A 87 -17.74 5.48 -9.07
CA PRO A 87 -16.80 4.54 -9.64
C PRO A 87 -15.59 4.35 -8.71
N ARG A 88 -15.18 3.10 -8.52
CA ARG A 88 -14.04 2.75 -7.67
C ARG A 88 -12.75 3.01 -8.44
N MET A 89 -11.75 3.61 -7.79
CA MET A 89 -10.43 3.78 -8.42
C MET A 89 -9.82 2.43 -8.83
N PRO A 90 -9.21 2.33 -10.02
CA PRO A 90 -8.84 1.06 -10.63
C PRO A 90 -7.73 0.30 -9.89
N ALA A 91 -6.86 1.01 -9.16
CA ALA A 91 -5.81 0.37 -8.39
C ALA A 91 -6.29 -0.23 -7.06
N VAL A 92 -7.44 0.20 -6.53
CA VAL A 92 -7.96 -0.31 -5.26
C VAL A 92 -8.12 -1.84 -5.27
N PRO A 93 -8.85 -2.46 -6.21
CA PRO A 93 -9.01 -3.92 -6.25
C PRO A 93 -7.70 -4.69 -6.53
N VAL A 94 -6.65 -4.01 -6.99
CA VAL A 94 -5.37 -4.63 -7.33
C VAL A 94 -4.41 -4.57 -6.15
N LEU A 95 -4.27 -3.39 -5.55
CA LEU A 95 -3.28 -3.11 -4.52
C LEU A 95 -3.75 -3.52 -3.13
N GLU A 96 -5.05 -3.58 -2.86
CA GLU A 96 -5.60 -3.98 -1.53
C GLU A 96 -5.33 -5.43 -1.18
N ARG A 97 -5.03 -6.23 -2.20
CA ARG A 97 -4.74 -7.67 -2.10
C ARG A 97 -3.31 -7.94 -1.67
N VAL A 98 -2.41 -6.97 -1.83
CA VAL A 98 -1.02 -7.10 -1.39
C VAL A 98 -0.96 -6.76 0.09
N GLN A 99 -0.42 -7.67 0.89
CA GLN A 99 -0.19 -7.44 2.31
C GLN A 99 1.31 -7.58 2.62
N VAL A 100 1.69 -7.10 3.80
CA VAL A 100 3.07 -7.12 4.28
C VAL A 100 3.07 -7.67 5.69
N GLU A 101 3.88 -8.70 5.90
CA GLU A 101 4.26 -9.17 7.23
C GLU A 101 5.57 -8.51 7.61
N VAL A 102 5.58 -7.86 8.78
CA VAL A 102 6.73 -7.13 9.30
C VAL A 102 7.26 -7.88 10.51
N SER A 103 8.56 -8.14 10.52
CA SER A 103 9.26 -8.76 11.65
C SER A 103 10.63 -8.13 11.86
N ASP A 104 11.15 -8.19 13.09
CA ASP A 104 12.52 -7.76 13.40
C ASP A 104 13.34 -8.88 14.06
N ASP A 105 14.61 -8.59 14.37
CA ASP A 105 15.54 -9.52 15.02
C ASP A 105 15.35 -9.67 16.53
N VAL A 106 14.43 -8.92 17.13
CA VAL A 106 14.18 -8.94 18.59
C VAL A 106 12.77 -9.46 18.94
N GLY A 107 11.95 -9.80 17.95
CA GLY A 107 10.65 -10.42 18.13
C GLY A 107 9.51 -9.44 18.39
N THR A 108 9.59 -8.21 17.89
CA THR A 108 8.50 -7.23 18.04
C THR A 108 7.25 -7.67 17.28
N GLU A 109 6.11 -7.66 17.96
CA GLU A 109 4.81 -7.90 17.34
C GLU A 109 4.27 -6.62 16.69
N TYR A 110 4.48 -6.51 15.37
CA TYR A 110 3.91 -5.43 14.57
C TYR A 110 2.45 -5.74 14.21
N ARG A 111 1.60 -4.72 14.32
CA ARG A 111 0.17 -4.79 13.99
C ARG A 111 -0.17 -3.77 12.92
N TRP A 112 -0.98 -4.18 11.95
CA TRP A 112 -1.50 -3.27 10.95
C TRP A 112 -2.34 -2.17 11.61
N ALA A 113 -1.99 -0.92 11.31
CA ALA A 113 -2.66 0.26 11.84
C ALA A 113 -3.61 0.89 10.81
N GLY A 114 -3.38 0.66 9.52
CA GLY A 114 -4.16 1.24 8.43
C GLY A 114 -3.34 1.37 7.16
N GLY A 115 -3.90 2.04 6.16
CA GLY A 115 -3.16 2.38 4.95
C GLY A 115 -3.96 3.24 4.00
N LYS A 116 -3.33 3.51 2.86
CA LYS A 116 -3.91 4.28 1.77
C LYS A 116 -3.67 3.53 0.48
N ILE A 117 -4.68 3.46 -0.38
CA ILE A 117 -4.53 3.01 -1.76
C ILE A 117 -5.12 4.06 -2.67
N ALA A 118 -4.35 4.39 -3.70
CA ALA A 118 -4.71 5.29 -4.77
C ALA A 118 -5.07 6.71 -4.28
N GLY A 119 -5.28 7.59 -5.24
CA GLY A 119 -5.69 8.97 -5.05
C GLY A 119 -5.43 9.76 -6.32
N THR A 120 -6.02 10.94 -6.44
CA THR A 120 -5.71 11.86 -7.54
C THR A 120 -4.21 12.16 -7.57
N GLY A 121 -3.55 11.88 -8.69
CA GLY A 121 -2.10 12.02 -8.87
C GLY A 121 -1.24 10.93 -8.21
N SER A 122 -1.87 9.91 -7.63
CA SER A 122 -1.23 8.75 -6.98
C SER A 122 -2.01 7.47 -7.32
N GLU A 123 -2.56 7.40 -8.53
CA GLU A 123 -3.61 6.45 -8.92
C GLU A 123 -3.21 4.99 -8.69
N TRP A 124 -1.91 4.68 -8.79
CA TRP A 124 -1.35 3.35 -8.63
C TRP A 124 -0.38 3.21 -7.46
N GLU A 125 -0.45 4.11 -6.48
CA GLU A 125 0.39 4.07 -5.29
C GLU A 125 -0.41 3.57 -4.08
N GLY A 126 0.27 2.90 -3.16
CA GLY A 126 -0.32 2.48 -1.90
C GLY A 126 0.70 2.43 -0.77
N SER A 127 0.19 2.43 0.46
CA SER A 127 0.99 2.28 1.66
C SER A 127 0.26 1.55 2.77
N TRP A 128 1.01 0.77 3.54
CA TRP A 128 0.55 0.09 4.76
C TRP A 128 1.33 0.58 5.97
N GLY A 129 0.59 0.96 7.00
CA GLY A 129 1.12 1.42 8.27
C GLY A 129 1.05 0.31 9.33
N PHE A 130 2.10 0.19 10.13
CA PHE A 130 2.24 -0.79 11.21
C PHE A 130 2.69 -0.11 12.49
N ILE A 131 2.22 -0.58 13.63
CA ILE A 131 2.67 -0.16 14.97
C ILE A 131 3.15 -1.38 15.76
N PRO A 132 4.15 -1.25 16.64
CA PRO A 132 4.84 -0.02 17.04
C PRO A 132 5.97 0.39 16.08
N GLU A 133 6.69 1.47 16.42
CA GLU A 133 8.01 1.78 15.87
C GLU A 133 9.00 0.67 16.28
N PRO A 134 9.98 0.29 15.42
CA PRO A 134 11.02 -0.65 15.84
C PRO A 134 11.70 -0.20 17.13
N PRO A 135 11.91 -1.11 18.09
CA PRO A 135 12.61 -0.76 19.33
C PRO A 135 14.07 -0.42 19.03
N SER A 136 14.69 0.39 19.89
CA SER A 136 16.05 0.91 19.67
C SER A 136 17.17 -0.15 19.67
N ASN A 137 16.86 -1.36 20.15
CA ASN A 137 17.77 -2.51 20.11
C ASN A 137 17.59 -3.39 18.87
N ALA A 138 16.54 -3.20 18.06
CA ALA A 138 16.38 -3.89 16.79
C ALA A 138 17.44 -3.42 15.78
N ARG A 139 18.04 -4.36 15.06
CA ARG A 139 19.08 -4.11 14.05
C ARG A 139 18.64 -4.48 12.65
N LEU A 140 17.67 -5.38 12.52
CA LEU A 140 17.19 -5.90 11.25
C LEU A 140 15.68 -5.84 11.21
N LEU A 141 15.13 -5.30 10.12
CA LEU A 141 13.72 -5.39 9.79
C LEU A 141 13.57 -6.25 8.54
N THR A 142 12.63 -7.18 8.55
CA THR A 142 12.26 -8.01 7.41
C THR A 142 10.81 -7.73 7.02
N LEU A 143 10.60 -7.51 5.73
CA LEU A 143 9.28 -7.36 5.11
C LEU A 143 9.06 -8.57 4.22
N ALA A 144 8.07 -9.40 4.54
CA ALA A 144 7.61 -10.48 3.67
C ALA A 144 6.28 -10.08 3.02
N PHE A 145 6.15 -10.32 1.72
CA PHE A 145 4.98 -9.89 0.97
C PHE A 145 4.05 -11.07 0.68
N THR A 146 2.75 -10.82 0.80
CA THR A 146 1.70 -11.79 0.43
C THR A 146 0.75 -11.18 -0.60
N LEU A 147 0.08 -12.04 -1.35
CA LEU A 147 -1.01 -11.69 -2.25
C LEU A 147 -2.20 -12.60 -1.94
N ASP A 148 -3.34 -12.01 -1.57
CA ASP A 148 -4.54 -12.76 -1.14
C ASP A 148 -4.25 -13.74 0.02
N GLY A 149 -3.33 -13.38 0.91
CA GLY A 149 -2.89 -14.21 2.05
C GLY A 149 -1.80 -15.24 1.72
N GLU A 150 -1.49 -15.45 0.45
CA GLU A 150 -0.45 -16.41 0.03
C GLU A 150 0.93 -15.75 -0.09
N PRO A 151 2.01 -16.36 0.43
CA PRO A 151 3.36 -15.80 0.31
C PRO A 151 3.80 -15.65 -1.15
N THR A 152 4.32 -14.47 -1.52
CA THR A 152 4.86 -14.26 -2.87
C THR A 152 6.30 -14.79 -3.03
N GLY A 153 6.92 -15.23 -1.93
CA GLY A 153 8.33 -15.60 -1.86
C GLY A 153 9.29 -14.41 -2.00
N LYS A 154 8.77 -13.18 -1.98
CA LYS A 154 9.56 -11.96 -2.04
C LYS A 154 9.73 -11.38 -0.64
N LEU A 155 10.94 -10.92 -0.36
CA LEU A 155 11.27 -10.28 0.91
C LEU A 155 12.20 -9.09 0.70
N CYS A 156 12.08 -8.10 1.58
CA CYS A 156 13.03 -7.00 1.72
C CYS A 156 13.62 -7.04 3.13
N GLN A 157 14.92 -6.81 3.25
CA GLN A 157 15.61 -6.70 4.52
C GLN A 157 16.28 -5.34 4.67
N LEU A 158 16.18 -4.78 5.86
CA LEU A 158 16.67 -3.45 6.18
C LEU A 158 17.49 -3.46 7.45
N GLN A 159 18.62 -2.78 7.41
CA GLN A 159 19.44 -2.52 8.59
C GLN A 159 18.95 -1.25 9.30
N LEU A 160 18.58 -1.40 10.57
CA LEU A 160 18.21 -0.34 11.50
C LEU A 160 19.46 0.19 12.23
N LYS A 161 19.43 1.45 12.68
CA LYS A 161 20.56 2.08 13.40
C LYS A 161 20.34 2.08 14.91
#